data_AF-A0A3B9SM03-F1
#
_entry.id   AF-A0A3B9SM03-F1
#
_cell.length_a   1.000
_cell.length_b   1.000
_cell.length_c   1.000
_cell.angle_alpha   90.00
_cell.angle_beta   90.00
_cell.angle_gamma   90.00
#
_symmetry.space_group_name_H-M   'P 1'
#
loop_
_entity.id
_entity.type
_entity.pdbx_description
1 polymer ?
#
loop_
_entity_poly.entity_id
_entity_poly.type
_entity_poly.pdbx_seq_one_letter_code
_entity_poly.pdbx_strand_id
1 'polypeptide(L)' 'MEAMEGYLGYELVRNGEDAIFISYWKDKEAVDSWRTDALHREAKMQGRAHWYHAYRSVVCPIEETSHFRR' A
#
# COMPACT_ATOMS: atom_id res chain seq x y z
N MET A 1 9.43 2.81 -1.65
CA MET A 1 8.28 3.63 -1.20
C MET A 1 8.77 4.81 -0.38
N GLU A 2 9.60 4.60 0.65
CA GLU A 2 10.03 5.68 1.56
C GLU A 2 10.74 6.87 0.87
N ALA A 3 11.42 6.64 -0.25
CA ALA A 3 12.05 7.71 -1.04
C ALA A 3 11.14 8.32 -2.13
N MET A 4 9.87 7.89 -2.25
CA MET A 4 8.96 8.41 -3.27
C MET A 4 8.27 9.68 -2.78
N GLU A 5 8.20 10.68 -3.65
CA GLU A 5 7.49 11.91 -3.36
C GLU A 5 6.02 11.63 -3.06
N GLY A 6 5.50 12.25 -1.99
CA GLY A 6 4.11 12.09 -1.56
C GLY A 6 3.81 10.83 -0.74
N TYR A 7 4.79 9.98 -0.43
CA TYR A 7 4.60 8.88 0.52
C TYR A 7 4.46 9.42 1.97
N LEU A 8 3.45 8.97 2.70
CA LEU A 8 3.15 9.44 4.07
C LEU A 8 3.32 8.36 5.15
N GLY A 9 3.51 7.10 4.76
CA GLY A 9 3.68 5.97 5.69
C GLY A 9 2.82 4.77 5.32
N TYR A 10 2.81 3.77 6.20
CA TYR A 10 2.01 2.57 6.03
C TYR A 10 1.64 1.92 7.36
N GLU A 11 0.61 1.09 7.31
CA GLU A 11 0.22 0.17 8.37
C GLU A 11 0.18 -1.25 7.80
N LEU A 12 0.62 -2.21 8.61
CA LEU A 12 0.58 -3.64 8.28
C LEU A 12 0.03 -4.40 9.48
N VAL A 13 -1.09 -5.09 9.27
CA VAL A 13 -1.66 -6.02 10.24
C VAL A 13 -1.68 -7.40 9.60
N ARG A 14 -1.19 -8.40 10.34
CA ARG A 14 -1.19 -9.80 9.93
C ARG A 14 -2.07 -10.61 10.88
N ASN A 15 -2.80 -11.57 10.31
CA ASN A 15 -3.56 -12.57 11.05
C ASN A 15 -3.33 -13.93 10.38
N GLY A 16 -2.38 -14.72 10.89
CA GLY A 16 -1.93 -15.93 10.22
C GLY A 16 -1.34 -15.63 8.83
N GLU A 17 -1.87 -16.30 7.81
CA GLU A 17 -1.47 -16.09 6.41
C GLU A 17 -2.07 -14.81 5.79
N ASP A 18 -3.15 -14.29 6.39
CA ASP A 18 -3.81 -13.09 5.91
C ASP A 18 -3.10 -11.82 6.36
N ALA A 19 -3.12 -10.81 5.51
CA ALA A 19 -2.54 -9.50 5.82
C ALA A 19 -3.37 -8.37 5.20
N ILE A 20 -3.49 -7.28 5.95
CA ILE A 20 -3.94 -5.98 5.45
C ILE A 20 -2.73 -5.06 5.45
N PHE A 21 -2.40 -4.54 4.26
CA PHE A 21 -1.38 -3.53 4.07
C PHE A 21 -2.05 -2.25 3.55
N ILE A 22 -1.92 -1.16 4.30
CA ILE A 22 -2.44 0.16 3.95
C ILE A 22 -1.25 1.09 3.81
N SER A 23 -1.14 1.79 2.68
CA SER A 23 -0.14 2.83 2.46
C SER A 23 -0.83 4.17 2.28
N TYR A 24 -0.31 5.20 2.93
CA TYR A 24 -0.84 6.56 2.90
C TYR A 24 -0.04 7.41 1.95
N TRP A 25 -0.74 8.22 1.17
CA TRP A 25 -0.16 9.06 0.12
C TRP A 25 -0.80 10.44 0.15
N LYS A 26 -0.01 11.45 -0.19
CA LYS A 26 -0.42 12.87 -0.24
C LYS A 26 -1.63 13.08 -1.13
N ASP A 27 -1.64 12.42 -2.30
CA ASP A 27 -2.68 12.58 -3.31
C ASP A 27 -2.70 11.39 -4.28
N LYS A 28 -3.65 11.41 -5.21
CA LYS A 28 -3.85 10.38 -6.23
C LYS A 28 -2.68 10.27 -7.21
N GLU A 29 -1.98 11.38 -7.50
CA GLU A 29 -0.86 11.44 -8.43
C GLU A 29 0.35 10.69 -7.87
N ALA A 30 0.65 10.87 -6.57
CA ALA A 30 1.69 10.12 -5.88
C ALA A 30 1.39 8.60 -5.88
N VAL A 31 0.13 8.20 -5.68
CA VAL A 31 -0.30 6.79 -5.77
C VAL A 31 -0.07 6.22 -7.17
N ASP A 32 -0.41 6.98 -8.22
CA ASP A 32 -0.27 6.51 -9.60
C ASP A 32 1.21 6.43 -10.03
N SER A 33 2.03 7.36 -9.55
CA SER A 33 3.49 7.30 -9.69
C SER A 33 4.06 6.04 -9.02
N TRP A 34 3.61 5.72 -7.81
CA TRP A 34 3.98 4.46 -7.14
C TRP A 34 3.51 3.21 -7.87
N ARG A 35 2.30 3.22 -8.43
CA ARG A 35 1.79 2.07 -9.19
C ARG A 35 2.59 1.74 -10.44
N THR A 36 3.19 2.76 -11.06
CA THR A 36 3.96 2.62 -12.30
C THR A 36 5.46 2.44 -12.06
N ASP A 37 5.92 2.64 -10.82
CA ASP A 37 7.28 2.36 -10.38
C ASP A 37 7.72 0.92 -10.73
N ALA A 38 8.96 0.79 -11.17
CA ALA A 38 9.49 -0.48 -11.65
C ALA A 38 9.57 -1.53 -10.53
N LEU A 39 10.01 -1.12 -9.34
CA LEU A 39 10.12 -2.03 -8.19
C LEU A 39 8.73 -2.46 -7.71
N HIS A 40 7.77 -1.54 -7.71
CA HIS A 40 6.40 -1.90 -7.36
C HIS A 40 5.79 -2.89 -8.37
N ARG A 41 5.97 -2.66 -9.67
CA ARG A 41 5.48 -3.57 -10.71
C ARG A 41 6.09 -4.97 -10.58
N GLU A 42 7.39 -5.05 -10.34
CA GLU A 42 8.08 -6.31 -10.12
C GLU A 42 7.56 -7.03 -8.87
N ALA A 43 7.45 -6.33 -7.74
CA ALA A 43 6.90 -6.90 -6.51
C ALA A 43 5.47 -7.44 -6.70
N LYS A 44 4.63 -6.76 -7.49
CA LYS A 44 3.27 -7.23 -7.82
C LYS A 44 3.29 -8.48 -8.71
N MET A 45 4.25 -8.57 -9.63
CA MET A 45 4.43 -9.75 -10.48
C MET A 45 4.84 -10.95 -9.62
N GLN A 46 5.87 -10.79 -8.79
CA GLN A 46 6.36 -11.83 -7.89
C GLN A 46 5.29 -12.26 -6.88
N GLY A 47 4.52 -11.30 -6.35
CA GLY A 47 3.41 -11.60 -5.45
C GLY A 47 2.35 -12.49 -6.06
N ARG A 48 1.95 -12.25 -7.32
CA ARG A 48 0.99 -13.12 -8.01
C ARG A 48 1.57 -14.49 -8.37
N ALA A 49 2.86 -14.55 -8.68
CA ALA A 49 3.51 -15.79 -9.08
C ALA A 49 3.78 -16.72 -7.89
N HIS A 50 4.08 -16.18 -6.70
CA HIS A 50 4.68 -16.96 -5.63
C HIS A 50 4.03 -16.81 -4.25
N TRP A 51 3.38 -15.68 -3.93
CA TRP A 51 3.00 -15.38 -2.53
C TRP A 51 1.50 -15.28 -2.29
N TYR A 52 0.73 -14.81 -3.25
CA TYR A 52 -0.69 -14.53 -3.07
C TYR A 52 -1.55 -15.48 -3.89
N HIS A 53 -2.39 -16.25 -3.21
CA HIS A 53 -3.50 -16.95 -3.85
C HIS A 53 -4.53 -15.96 -4.43
N ALA A 54 -4.81 -14.88 -3.70
CA ALA A 54 -5.63 -13.76 -4.16
C ALA A 54 -5.31 -12.48 -3.36
N TYR A 55 -5.62 -11.31 -3.92
CA TYR A 55 -5.64 -10.05 -3.18
C TYR A 55 -6.66 -9.07 -3.78
N ARG A 56 -7.12 -8.11 -2.98
CA ARG A 56 -7.88 -6.93 -3.43
C ARG A 56 -7.08 -5.67 -3.13
N SER A 57 -7.10 -4.70 -4.04
CA SER A 57 -6.53 -3.37 -3.82
C SER A 57 -7.63 -2.33 -4.01
N VAL A 58 -7.71 -1.39 -3.07
CA VAL A 58 -8.66 -0.28 -3.08
C VAL A 58 -7.86 1.00 -2.88
N VAL A 59 -8.26 2.07 -3.56
CA VAL A 59 -7.75 3.42 -3.32
C VAL A 59 -8.93 4.34 -3.12
N CYS A 60 -8.89 5.08 -2.03
CA CYS A 60 -9.94 6.00 -1.60
C CYS A 60 -9.30 7.25 -0.97
N PRO A 61 -9.98 8.40 -1.04
CA PRO A 61 -9.59 9.58 -0.27
C PRO A 61 -9.78 9.33 1.22
N ILE A 62 -9.01 10.05 2.03
CA ILE A 62 -9.14 10.08 3.50
C ILE A 62 -9.53 11.51 3.86
N GLU A 63 -10.72 11.67 4.43
CA GLU A 63 -11.24 12.98 4.81
C GLU A 63 -10.75 13.42 6.20
N GLU A 64 -10.56 12.45 7.11
CA GLU A 64 -10.08 12.71 8.47
C GLU A 64 -9.26 11.51 8.98
N THR A 65 -8.31 11.78 9.87
CA THR A 65 -7.56 10.74 10.58
C THR A 65 -7.42 11.16 12.05
N SER A 66 -7.74 10.24 12.96
CA SER A 66 -7.55 10.44 14.40
C SER A 66 -6.93 9.16 15.00
N HIS A 67 -6.04 9.35 15.97
CA HIS A 67 -5.37 8.24 16.64
C HIS A 67 -5.47 8.42 18.14
N PHE A 68 -5.89 7.36 18.84
CA PHE A 68 -5.85 7.26 20.29
C PHE A 68 -5.09 6.00 20.67
N ARG A 69 -4.17 6.10 21.63
CA ARG A 69 -3.45 4.97 22.20
C ARG A 69 -3.52 5.09 23.72
N ARG A 70 -3.94 4.01 24.38
CA ARG A 70 -3.98 3.91 25.85
C ARG A 70 -2.63 3.49 26.40
#